data_AF-A0A1W9W2T4-F1
#
_entry.id   AF-A0A1W9W2T4-F1
#
_cell.length_a   1.000
_cell.length_b   1.000
_cell.length_c   1.000
_cell.angle_alpha   90.00
_cell.angle_beta   90.00
_cell.angle_gamma   90.00
#
_symmetry.space_group_name_H-M   'P 1'
#
loop_
_entity.id
_entity.type
_entity.pdbx_description
1 polymer ?
#
loop_
_entity_poly.entity_id
_entity_poly.type
_entity_poly.pdbx_seq_one_letter_code
_entity_poly.pdbx_strand_id
1 'polypeptide(L)'
;MTDPETIKHRIAYLTGRLNPHGVTVRSDSPAWARIEGVLARGDRRLGRVLARMQKTSIHAWQTALAHENLTEHEFLRERDMDERLPWQVVNTGITNLYFTWEFKRALRNELTGACPPSGCLKCGVCGE
;
A
#
# COMPACT_ATOMS: atom_id res chain seq x y z
N MET A 1 3.45 -2.78 8.69
CA MET A 1 4.43 -2.17 7.75
C MET A 1 5.81 -2.19 8.43
N THR A 2 6.87 -2.53 7.70
CA THR A 2 8.24 -2.53 8.25
C THR A 2 8.65 -1.12 8.66
N ASP A 3 9.37 -1.02 9.78
CA ASP A 3 9.87 0.24 10.30
C ASP A 3 10.83 0.94 9.30
N PRO A 4 10.79 2.28 9.15
CA PRO A 4 11.59 3.00 8.17
C PRO A 4 13.09 2.91 8.43
N GLU A 5 13.53 2.85 9.69
CA GLU A 5 14.94 2.68 10.03
C GLU A 5 15.43 1.29 9.63
N THR A 6 14.58 0.27 9.80
CA THR A 6 14.87 -1.08 9.28
C THR A 6 15.04 -1.08 7.76
N ILE A 7 14.18 -0.36 7.03
CA ILE A 7 14.31 -0.24 5.57
C ILE A 7 15.58 0.50 5.18
N LYS A 8 15.88 1.65 5.81
CA LYS A 8 17.12 2.41 5.58
C LYS A 8 18.37 1.56 5.82
N HIS A 9 18.38 0.81 6.93
CA HIS A 9 19.48 -0.09 7.28
C HIS A 9 19.68 -1.17 6.20
N ARG A 10 18.60 -1.80 5.73
CA ARG A 10 18.67 -2.82 4.66
C ARG A 10 19.15 -2.24 3.33
N ILE A 11 18.69 -1.04 2.96
CA ILE A 11 19.17 -0.34 1.77
C ILE A 11 20.67 -0.07 1.90
N ALA A 12 21.13 0.49 3.02
CA ALA A 12 22.54 0.76 3.26
C ALA A 12 23.39 -0.51 3.20
N TYR A 13 22.91 -1.59 3.80
CA TYR A 13 23.55 -2.91 3.75
C TYR A 13 23.70 -3.42 2.32
N LEU A 14 22.62 -3.40 1.53
CA LEU A 14 22.65 -3.86 0.13
C LEU A 14 23.57 -2.99 -0.72
N THR A 15 23.46 -1.66 -0.62
CA THR A 15 24.31 -0.72 -1.33
C THR A 15 25.78 -0.94 -1.01
N GLY A 16 26.14 -1.09 0.27
CA GLY A 16 27.52 -1.33 0.69
C GLY A 16 28.10 -2.65 0.20
N ARG A 17 27.27 -3.69 0.06
CA ARG A 17 27.71 -5.02 -0.40
C ARG A 17 27.73 -5.16 -1.91
N LEU A 18 26.87 -4.45 -2.63
CA LEU A 18 26.70 -4.59 -4.08
C LEU A 18 27.53 -3.58 -4.89
N ASN A 19 27.76 -2.38 -4.36
CA ASN A 19 28.58 -1.37 -5.04
C ASN A 19 30.00 -1.87 -5.40
N PRO A 20 30.74 -2.60 -4.54
CA PRO A 20 32.06 -3.15 -4.89
C PRO A 20 32.04 -4.12 -6.06
N HIS A 21 30.88 -4.72 -6.38
CA HIS A 21 30.70 -5.61 -7.52
C HIS A 21 30.17 -4.89 -8.76
N GLY A 22 30.19 -3.56 -8.79
CA GLY A 22 29.71 -2.77 -9.92
C GLY A 22 28.19 -2.70 -10.04
N VAL A 23 27.44 -3.15 -9.03
CA VAL A 23 25.98 -3.13 -9.02
C VAL A 23 25.49 -1.88 -8.28
N THR A 24 24.81 -0.99 -9.01
CA THR A 24 24.21 0.21 -8.43
C THR A 24 22.84 -0.11 -7.83
N VAL A 25 22.69 0.13 -6.53
CA VAL A 25 21.39 0.03 -5.85
C VAL A 25 20.64 1.35 -5.96
N ARG A 26 19.43 1.30 -6.54
CA ARG A 26 18.48 2.42 -6.54
C ARG A 26 17.28 2.06 -5.67
N SER A 27 16.90 2.97 -4.79
CA SER A 27 15.77 2.80 -3.88
C SER A 27 15.04 4.13 -3.69
N ASP A 28 13.72 4.07 -3.55
CA ASP A 28 12.94 5.22 -3.16
C ASP A 28 13.21 5.61 -1.70
N SER A 29 12.88 6.87 -1.37
CA SER A 29 12.97 7.36 0.01
C SER A 29 11.96 6.62 0.89
N PRO A 30 12.39 5.97 1.99
CA PRO A 30 11.46 5.31 2.90
C PRO A 30 10.41 6.26 3.50
N ALA A 31 10.75 7.53 3.65
CA ALA A 31 9.80 8.54 4.13
C ALA A 31 8.71 8.83 3.09
N TRP A 32 9.07 8.96 1.81
CA TRP A 32 8.09 9.16 0.73
C TRP A 32 7.24 7.91 0.50
N ALA A 33 7.83 6.72 0.55
CA ALA A 33 7.11 5.45 0.43
C ALA A 33 6.01 5.30 1.52
N ARG A 34 6.22 5.86 2.71
CA ARG A 34 5.15 5.92 3.74
C ARG A 34 4.01 6.84 3.35
N ILE A 35 4.33 8.03 2.85
CA ILE A 35 3.33 9.00 2.39
C ILE A 35 2.49 8.36 1.28
N GLU A 36 3.12 7.72 0.30
CA GLU A 36 2.44 6.96 -0.75
C GLU A 36 1.56 5.86 -0.18
N GLY A 37 2.06 5.10 0.81
CA GLY A 37 1.29 4.07 1.49
C GLY A 37 0.07 4.61 2.25
N VAL A 38 0.14 5.84 2.78
CA VAL A 38 -1.00 6.53 3.41
C VAL A 38 -1.98 6.99 2.34
N LEU A 39 -1.51 7.61 1.26
CA LEU A 39 -2.36 8.10 0.17
C LEU A 39 -3.11 6.97 -0.53
N ALA A 40 -2.44 5.85 -0.81
CA ALA A 40 -3.05 4.67 -1.42
C ALA A 40 -4.14 4.02 -0.56
N ARG A 41 -4.06 4.19 0.77
CA ARG A 41 -4.99 3.58 1.73
C ARG A 41 -5.85 4.59 2.48
N GLY A 42 -5.83 5.83 2.02
CA GLY A 42 -6.48 6.98 2.62
C GLY A 42 -7.98 6.96 2.44
N ASP A 43 -8.70 7.48 3.42
CA ASP A 43 -10.13 7.77 3.30
C ASP A 43 -10.36 9.29 3.10
N ARG A 44 -11.64 9.70 3.07
CA ARG A 44 -12.04 11.10 2.86
C ARG A 44 -11.39 12.08 3.84
N ARG A 45 -10.94 11.65 5.02
CA ARG A 45 -10.26 12.49 6.01
C ARG A 45 -8.94 13.05 5.46
N LEU A 46 -8.21 12.30 4.61
CA LEU A 46 -7.00 12.81 3.97
C LEU A 46 -7.25 13.96 3.00
N GLY A 47 -8.48 14.14 2.50
CA GLY A 47 -8.82 15.29 1.66
C GLY A 47 -8.55 16.62 2.37
N ARG A 48 -8.82 16.70 3.69
CA ARG A 48 -8.53 17.91 4.49
C ARG A 48 -7.04 18.13 4.71
N VAL A 49 -6.28 17.04 4.89
CA VAL A 49 -4.82 17.08 4.99
C VAL A 49 -4.22 17.64 3.71
N LEU A 50 -4.62 17.11 2.56
CA LEU A 50 -4.13 17.54 1.25
C LEU A 50 -4.51 19.00 0.96
N ALA A 51 -5.75 19.41 1.23
CA ALA A 51 -6.21 20.79 1.04
C ALA A 51 -5.42 21.81 1.90
N ARG A 52 -4.87 21.37 3.03
CA ARG A 52 -4.07 22.20 3.93
C ARG A 52 -2.61 22.37 3.48
N MET A 53 -2.09 21.43 2.69
CA MET A 53 -0.69 21.47 2.27
C MET A 53 -0.43 22.62 1.31
N GLN A 54 0.44 23.54 1.72
CA GLN A 54 0.89 24.66 0.87
C GLN A 54 2.03 24.29 -0.09
N LYS A 55 2.75 23.20 0.20
CA LYS A 55 3.86 22.69 -0.61
C LYS A 55 4.04 21.20 -0.42
N THR A 56 4.52 20.51 -1.46
CA THR A 56 4.87 19.08 -1.40
C THR A 56 6.19 18.90 -0.66
N SER A 57 6.12 18.59 0.63
CA SER A 57 7.28 18.26 1.46
C SER A 57 6.88 17.39 2.64
N ILE A 58 7.80 16.56 3.14
CA ILE A 58 7.57 15.69 4.31
C ILE A 58 7.15 16.52 5.53
N HIS A 59 7.78 17.68 5.75
CA HIS A 59 7.43 18.56 6.86
C HIS A 59 6.01 19.13 6.74
N ALA A 60 5.63 19.64 5.56
CA ALA A 60 4.28 20.15 5.34
C ALA A 60 3.21 19.05 5.50
N TRP A 61 3.52 17.82 5.06
CA TRP A 61 2.67 16.65 5.23
C TRP A 61 2.44 16.32 6.72
N GLN A 62 3.52 16.22 7.50
CA GLN A 62 3.44 15.93 8.94
C GLN A 62 2.65 17.00 9.70
N THR A 63 2.90 18.28 9.40
CA THR A 63 2.17 19.40 10.00
C THR A 63 0.68 19.37 9.62
N ALA A 64 0.35 19.05 8.37
CA ALA A 64 -1.03 18.96 7.93
C ALA A 64 -1.79 17.79 8.58
N LEU A 65 -1.15 16.62 8.72
CA LEU A 65 -1.70 15.47 9.44
C LEU A 65 -1.98 15.81 10.91
N ALA A 66 -1.00 16.39 11.60
CA ALA A 66 -1.13 16.76 13.00
C ALA A 66 -2.27 17.77 13.23
N HIS A 67 -2.42 18.75 12.34
CA HIS A 67 -3.51 19.72 12.42
C HIS A 67 -4.90 19.07 12.26
N GLU A 68 -5.01 18.01 11.45
CA GLU A 68 -6.26 17.26 11.29
C GLU A 68 -6.46 16.18 12.37
N ASN A 69 -5.58 16.13 13.38
CA ASN A 69 -5.53 15.10 14.43
C ASN A 69 -5.45 13.68 13.85
N LEU A 70 -4.70 13.52 12.76
CA LEU A 70 -4.49 12.25 12.08
C LEU A 70 -3.05 11.78 12.22
N THR A 71 -2.85 10.47 12.18
CA THR A 71 -1.52 9.87 12.15
C THR A 71 -1.38 8.94 10.95
N GLU A 72 -0.16 8.80 10.42
CA GLU A 72 0.09 7.83 9.36
C GLU A 72 -0.27 6.41 9.78
N HIS A 73 -0.10 6.07 11.06
CA HIS A 73 -0.38 4.75 11.60
C HIS A 73 -1.83 4.31 11.37
N GLU A 74 -2.80 5.23 11.46
CA GLU A 74 -4.21 4.94 11.21
C GLU A 74 -4.46 4.39 9.80
N PHE A 75 -3.68 4.83 8.81
CA PHE A 75 -3.81 4.40 7.42
C PHE A 75 -2.88 3.23 7.09
N LEU A 76 -1.78 3.09 7.83
CA LEU A 76 -0.73 2.11 7.56
C LEU A 76 -0.90 0.77 8.30
N ARG A 77 -1.77 0.72 9.32
CA ARG A 77 -2.07 -0.50 10.08
C ARG A 77 -2.63 -1.62 9.21
N GLU A 78 -2.60 -2.82 9.76
CA GLU A 78 -3.36 -3.95 9.23
C GLU A 78 -4.86 -3.66 9.31
N ARG A 79 -5.61 -4.13 8.32
CA ARG A 79 -7.06 -3.94 8.23
C ARG A 79 -7.74 -5.29 8.33
N ASP A 80 -8.84 -5.33 9.08
CA ASP A 80 -9.64 -6.54 9.19
C ASP A 80 -10.37 -6.83 7.87
N MET A 81 -10.60 -8.12 7.59
CA MET A 81 -11.30 -8.53 6.36
C MET A 81 -12.74 -8.01 6.30
N ASP A 82 -13.37 -7.79 7.45
CA ASP A 82 -14.74 -7.29 7.57
C ASP A 82 -14.80 -5.76 7.69
N GLU A 83 -13.65 -5.08 7.71
CA GLU A 83 -13.58 -3.62 7.78
C GLU A 83 -14.03 -3.00 6.45
N ARG A 84 -14.78 -1.89 6.54
CA ARG A 84 -15.10 -1.08 5.36
C ARG A 84 -13.83 -0.38 4.86
N LEU A 85 -13.35 -0.80 3.69
CA LEU A 85 -12.13 -0.25 3.09
C LEU A 85 -12.43 1.05 2.34
N PRO A 86 -11.54 2.06 2.38
CA PRO A 86 -11.81 3.34 1.73
C PRO A 86 -11.93 3.25 0.21
N TRP A 87 -11.28 2.27 -0.41
CA TRP A 87 -11.33 2.03 -1.86
C TRP A 87 -12.51 1.16 -2.31
N GLN A 88 -13.36 0.65 -1.40
CA GLN A 88 -14.56 -0.13 -1.76
C GLN A 88 -15.61 0.66 -2.56
N VAL A 89 -15.44 1.98 -2.67
CA VAL A 89 -16.27 2.82 -3.56
C VAL A 89 -15.99 2.54 -5.04
N VAL A 90 -14.86 1.92 -5.37
CA VAL A 90 -14.48 1.57 -6.74
C VAL A 90 -15.02 0.19 -7.08
N ASN A 91 -15.93 0.11 -8.04
CA ASN A 91 -16.38 -1.17 -8.58
C ASN A 91 -15.37 -1.69 -9.60
N THR A 92 -14.73 -2.81 -9.30
CA THR A 92 -13.74 -3.48 -10.18
C THR A 92 -14.34 -4.64 -10.98
N GLY A 93 -15.61 -4.99 -10.75
CA GLY A 93 -16.23 -6.22 -11.26
C GLY A 93 -15.80 -7.49 -10.52
N ILE A 94 -14.79 -7.42 -9.66
CA ILE A 94 -14.34 -8.53 -8.82
C ILE A 94 -15.18 -8.58 -7.54
N THR A 95 -15.66 -9.76 -7.18
CA THR A 95 -16.42 -9.96 -5.94
C THR A 95 -15.53 -9.83 -4.70
N ASN A 96 -16.11 -9.28 -3.62
CA ASN A 96 -15.41 -9.22 -2.33
C ASN A 96 -15.01 -10.61 -1.81
N LEU A 97 -15.84 -11.63 -2.06
CA LEU A 97 -15.53 -13.02 -1.72
C LEU A 97 -14.22 -13.49 -2.37
N TYR A 98 -13.95 -13.09 -3.61
CA TYR A 98 -12.70 -13.41 -4.29
C TYR A 98 -11.50 -12.71 -3.66
N PHE A 99 -11.60 -11.43 -3.29
CA PHE A 99 -10.51 -10.73 -2.59
C PHE A 99 -10.18 -11.40 -1.24
N THR A 100 -11.19 -11.79 -0.46
CA THR A 100 -10.99 -12.53 0.79
C THR A 100 -10.35 -13.90 0.54
N TRP A 101 -10.79 -14.62 -0.49
CA TRP A 101 -10.22 -15.91 -0.87
C TRP A 101 -8.75 -15.79 -1.27
N GLU A 102 -8.41 -14.83 -2.13
CA GLU A 102 -7.02 -14.56 -2.55
C GLU A 102 -6.12 -14.13 -1.39
N PHE A 103 -6.62 -13.26 -0.50
CA PHE A 103 -5.85 -12.83 0.67
C PHE A 103 -5.49 -14.01 1.58
N LYS A 104 -6.42 -14.92 1.85
CA LYS A 104 -6.17 -16.15 2.63
C LYS A 104 -5.16 -17.10 1.97
N ARG A 105 -5.07 -17.08 0.63
CA ARG A 105 -4.08 -17.88 -0.12
C ARG A 105 -2.70 -17.22 -0.06
N ALA A 106 -2.63 -15.90 -0.23
CA ALA A 106 -1.40 -15.13 -0.08
C ALA A 106 -0.77 -15.32 1.31
N LEU A 107 -1.58 -15.30 2.38
CA LEU A 107 -1.11 -15.58 3.75
C LEU A 107 -0.52 -16.99 3.93
N ARG A 108 -0.93 -17.96 3.09
CA ARG A 108 -0.42 -19.33 3.07
C ARG A 108 0.69 -19.54 2.03
N ASN A 109 1.16 -18.46 1.39
CA ASN A 109 2.14 -18.49 0.29
C ASN A 109 1.69 -19.37 -0.89
N GLU A 110 0.38 -19.49 -1.11
CA GLU A 110 -0.19 -20.25 -2.24
C GLU A 110 -0.31 -19.35 -3.48
N LEU A 111 0.23 -19.82 -4.61
CA LEU A 111 0.16 -19.08 -5.87
C LEU A 111 -1.20 -19.21 -6.55
N THR A 112 -1.74 -18.10 -7.03
CA THR A 112 -2.93 -18.10 -7.88
C THR A 112 -2.55 -18.39 -9.32
N GLY A 113 -3.08 -19.48 -9.86
CA GLY A 113 -2.90 -19.83 -11.26
C GLY A 113 -3.52 -18.79 -12.19
N ALA A 114 -3.01 -18.74 -13.42
CA ALA A 114 -3.58 -17.87 -14.46
C ALA A 114 -5.08 -18.17 -14.69
N CYS A 115 -5.82 -17.15 -15.11
CA CYS A 115 -7.20 -17.33 -15.56
C CYS A 115 -7.23 -18.32 -16.73
N PRO A 116 -8.16 -19.29 -16.75
CA PRO A 116 -8.35 -20.13 -17.92
C PRO A 116 -8.93 -19.28 -19.07
N PRO A 117 -8.76 -19.71 -20.33
CA PRO A 117 -9.24 -18.96 -21.50
C PRO A 117 -10.76 -18.71 -21.52
N SER A 118 -11.55 -19.58 -20.89
CA SER A 118 -13.00 -19.45 -20.78
C SER A 118 -13.54 -20.24 -19.57
N GLY A 119 -14.80 -19.99 -19.18
CA GLY A 119 -15.51 -20.79 -18.17
C GLY A 119 -15.11 -20.53 -16.71
N CYS A 120 -14.44 -19.41 -16.39
CA CYS A 120 -14.08 -19.06 -15.02
C CYS A 120 -15.12 -18.14 -14.37
N LEU A 121 -15.73 -18.58 -13.27
CA LEU A 121 -16.63 -17.75 -12.45
C LEU A 121 -16.03 -17.34 -11.11
N LYS A 122 -14.74 -17.62 -10.87
CA LYS A 122 -14.10 -17.50 -9.54
C LYS A 122 -14.14 -16.08 -9.00
N CYS A 123 -13.77 -15.08 -9.81
CA CYS A 123 -13.74 -13.68 -9.38
C CYS A 123 -15.04 -12.93 -9.68
N GLY A 124 -15.90 -13.48 -10.53
CA GLY A 124 -17.14 -12.85 -11.00
C GLY A 124 -16.98 -11.89 -12.19
N VAL A 125 -15.78 -11.77 -12.78
CA VAL A 125 -15.53 -10.87 -13.92
C VAL A 125 -15.91 -11.51 -15.27
N CYS A 126 -15.56 -12.78 -15.46
CA CYS A 126 -15.86 -13.48 -16.71
C CYS A 126 -17.22 -14.17 -16.57
N GLY A 127 -18.14 -13.93 -17.50
CA GLY A 127 -19.50 -14.47 -17.45
C GLY A 127 -20.54 -13.50 -17.96
N GLU A 128 -20.49 -13.20 -19.25
CA GLU A 128 -21.67 -12.98 -20.09
C GLU A 128 -21.73 -14.10 -21.14
#